data_AF-A0A6N4WFX6-F1
#
_entry.id   AF-A0A6N4WFX6-F1
#
_cell.length_a   1.000
_cell.length_b   1.000
_cell.length_c   1.000
_cell.angle_alpha   90.00
_cell.angle_beta   90.00
_cell.angle_gamma   90.00
#
_symmetry.space_group_name_H-M   'P 1'
#
loop_
_entity.id
_entity.type
_entity.pdbx_description
1 polymer ?
#
loop_
_entity_poly.entity_id
_entity_poly.type
_entity_poly.pdbx_seq_one_letter_code
_entity_poly.pdbx_strand_id
1 'polypeptide(L)'
;MVVLGLAVGHGSTPIDAWFQQANGSGLGRLLFFTDVRTMAVVLLVAVLAAMAAKRWFLVVLMVVSPVAAVMIAGWLKRLFGREKDGALAYPSGHTTVMVMVLGMVILLVGLRLWVMLAAGLWTLLGVVGQAVSYHYFTDAVGAVLLASSVLCVVALIEHRPFTPSSPSRRPEELFCAGDTGDERLQGFRRRR
;
A
#
# COMPACT_ATOMS: atom_id res chain seq x y z
N MET A 1 11.13 -0.07 -10.44
CA MET A 1 11.47 -1.51 -10.62
C MET A 1 11.77 -1.87 -12.07
N VAL A 2 11.11 -1.29 -13.08
CA VAL A 2 11.33 -1.63 -14.51
C VAL A 2 12.80 -1.55 -14.92
N VAL A 3 13.48 -0.43 -14.60
CA VAL A 3 14.91 -0.26 -14.88
C VAL A 3 15.75 -1.39 -14.25
N LEU A 4 15.42 -1.77 -13.01
CA LEU A 4 16.09 -2.89 -12.33
C LEU A 4 15.81 -4.21 -13.07
N GLY A 5 14.56 -4.49 -13.43
CA GLY A 5 14.17 -5.70 -14.18
C GLY A 5 14.89 -5.82 -15.52
N LEU A 6 15.04 -4.71 -16.26
CA LEU A 6 15.81 -4.67 -17.50
C LEU A 6 17.31 -4.88 -17.26
N ALA A 7 17.86 -4.31 -16.19
CA ALA A 7 19.28 -4.40 -15.87
C ALA A 7 19.73 -5.79 -15.41
N VAL A 8 18.88 -6.50 -14.66
CA VAL A 8 19.24 -7.83 -14.11
C VAL A 8 19.11 -8.96 -15.14
N GLY A 9 18.33 -8.76 -16.21
CA GLY A 9 18.11 -9.76 -17.25
C GLY A 9 17.48 -11.05 -16.73
N HIS A 10 17.82 -12.19 -17.35
CA HIS A 10 17.11 -13.46 -17.14
C HIS A 10 17.73 -14.38 -16.07
N GLY A 11 18.96 -14.12 -15.61
CA GLY A 11 19.69 -14.98 -14.67
C GLY A 11 20.40 -14.22 -13.55
N SER A 12 21.11 -14.92 -12.67
CA SER A 12 21.74 -14.32 -11.48
C SER A 12 22.70 -13.17 -11.78
N THR A 13 22.75 -12.20 -10.86
CA THR A 13 23.79 -11.16 -10.83
C THR A 13 24.89 -11.49 -9.80
N PRO A 14 26.05 -10.81 -9.79
CA PRO A 14 27.10 -11.06 -8.79
C PRO A 14 26.64 -10.88 -7.34
N ILE A 15 25.78 -9.88 -7.07
CA ILE A 15 25.20 -9.68 -5.73
C ILE A 15 24.24 -10.81 -5.36
N ASP A 16 23.45 -11.29 -6.32
CA ASP A 16 22.58 -12.44 -6.09
C ASP A 16 23.39 -13.69 -5.76
N ALA A 17 24.46 -13.94 -6.53
CA ALA A 17 25.35 -15.07 -6.29
C ALA A 17 26.01 -15.00 -4.90
N TRP A 18 26.39 -13.80 -4.44
CA TRP A 18 26.93 -13.61 -3.10
C TRP A 18 25.93 -14.01 -2.00
N PHE A 19 24.67 -13.57 -2.08
CA PHE A 19 23.64 -13.99 -1.11
C PHE A 19 23.36 -15.50 -1.17
N GLN A 20 23.41 -16.08 -2.37
CA GLN A 20 23.14 -17.51 -2.58
C GLN A 20 24.23 -18.42 -2.00
N GLN A 21 25.42 -17.92 -1.68
CA GLN A 21 26.42 -18.68 -0.93
C GLN A 21 25.93 -19.10 0.47
N ALA A 22 24.98 -18.34 1.04
CA ALA A 22 24.39 -18.64 2.34
C ALA A 22 23.12 -19.51 2.23
N ASN A 23 22.78 -20.04 1.04
CA ASN A 23 21.65 -20.95 0.87
C ASN A 23 21.87 -22.24 1.67
N GLY A 24 20.81 -22.74 2.31
CA GLY A 24 20.88 -23.87 3.24
C GLY A 24 21.41 -23.53 4.64
N SER A 25 21.81 -22.28 4.90
CA SER A 25 22.20 -21.83 6.24
C SER A 25 21.00 -21.56 7.15
N GLY A 26 21.27 -21.29 8.44
CA GLY A 26 20.25 -20.90 9.41
C GLY A 26 19.50 -19.60 9.07
N LEU A 27 19.98 -18.81 8.09
CA LEU A 27 19.31 -17.61 7.58
C LEU A 27 18.01 -17.92 6.83
N GLY A 28 17.82 -19.15 6.36
CA GLY A 28 16.54 -19.59 5.77
C GLY A 28 15.35 -19.45 6.74
N ARG A 29 15.59 -19.44 8.06
CA ARG A 29 14.56 -19.15 9.07
C ARG A 29 13.95 -17.77 8.94
N LEU A 30 14.66 -16.82 8.32
CA LEU A 30 14.13 -15.48 8.04
C LEU A 30 12.99 -15.49 7.01
N LEU A 31 12.75 -16.61 6.32
CA LEU A 31 11.55 -16.77 5.49
C LEU A 31 10.26 -16.57 6.27
N PHE A 32 10.28 -16.75 7.60
CA PHE A 32 9.17 -16.40 8.49
C PHE A 32 8.61 -14.99 8.23
N PHE A 33 9.49 -14.01 7.99
CA PHE A 33 9.09 -12.61 7.75
C PHE A 33 8.34 -12.42 6.43
N THR A 34 8.49 -13.35 5.50
CA THR A 34 7.82 -13.35 4.18
C THR A 34 6.81 -14.47 4.03
N ASP A 35 6.59 -15.27 5.08
CA ASP A 35 5.69 -16.41 5.04
C ASP A 35 4.24 -15.93 4.84
N VAL A 36 3.55 -16.56 3.90
CA VAL A 36 2.19 -16.14 3.51
C VAL A 36 1.21 -16.28 4.67
N ARG A 37 1.37 -17.29 5.53
CA ARG A 37 0.48 -17.51 6.68
C ARG A 37 0.73 -16.44 7.74
N THR A 38 2.00 -16.13 8.02
CA THR A 38 2.37 -15.02 8.90
C THR A 38 1.76 -13.71 8.39
N MET A 39 1.92 -13.39 7.11
CA MET A 39 1.36 -12.16 6.53
C MET A 39 -0.17 -12.16 6.50
N ALA A 40 -0.82 -13.30 6.28
CA ALA A 40 -2.27 -13.41 6.36
C ALA A 40 -2.80 -13.13 7.77
N VAL A 41 -2.11 -13.63 8.82
CA VAL A 41 -2.47 -13.34 10.21
C VAL A 41 -2.31 -11.86 10.52
N VAL A 42 -1.18 -11.25 10.13
CA VAL A 42 -0.95 -9.81 10.33
C VAL A 42 -2.02 -8.98 9.61
N LEU A 43 -2.34 -9.32 8.36
CA LEU A 43 -3.37 -8.64 7.59
C LEU A 43 -4.75 -8.79 8.23
N LEU A 44 -5.11 -10.00 8.67
CA LEU A 44 -6.38 -10.27 9.35
C LEU A 44 -6.53 -9.40 10.61
N VAL A 45 -5.50 -9.35 11.44
CA VAL A 45 -5.49 -8.50 12.64
C VAL A 45 -5.65 -7.03 12.27
N ALA A 46 -4.95 -6.54 11.25
CA ALA A 46 -5.07 -5.17 10.77
C ALA A 46 -6.48 -4.85 10.24
N VAL A 47 -7.08 -5.77 9.48
CA VAL A 47 -8.45 -5.65 8.96
C VAL A 47 -9.45 -5.56 10.12
N LEU A 48 -9.36 -6.47 11.10
CA LEU A 48 -10.24 -6.45 12.27
C LEU A 48 -10.10 -5.15 13.07
N ALA A 49 -8.87 -4.65 13.24
CA ALA A 49 -8.62 -3.36 13.88
C ALA A 49 -9.20 -2.18 13.08
N ALA A 50 -9.09 -2.19 11.75
CA ALA A 50 -9.68 -1.18 10.88
C ALA A 50 -11.22 -1.20 10.92
N MET A 51 -11.82 -2.38 10.98
CA MET A 51 -13.27 -2.57 11.19
C MET A 51 -13.72 -2.01 12.54
N ALA A 52 -12.98 -2.33 13.61
CA ALA A 52 -13.26 -1.80 14.95
C ALA A 52 -13.15 -0.27 14.99
N ALA A 53 -12.20 0.30 14.26
CA ALA A 53 -12.05 1.75 14.05
C ALA A 53 -13.07 2.36 13.06
N LYS A 54 -14.00 1.55 12.52
CA LYS A 54 -15.02 1.95 11.52
C LYS A 54 -14.45 2.58 10.24
N ARG A 55 -13.19 2.27 9.90
CA ARG A 55 -12.53 2.74 8.67
C ARG A 55 -12.85 1.80 7.49
N TRP A 56 -14.12 1.70 7.12
CA TRP A 56 -14.60 0.73 6.12
C TRP A 56 -13.92 0.82 4.76
N PHE A 57 -13.62 2.03 4.29
CA PHE A 57 -12.90 2.20 3.03
C PHE A 57 -11.49 1.62 3.09
N LEU A 58 -10.77 1.84 4.22
CA LEU A 58 -9.45 1.25 4.43
C LEU A 58 -9.53 -0.27 4.51
N VAL A 59 -10.58 -0.85 5.11
CA VAL A 59 -10.80 -2.31 5.13
C VAL A 59 -10.84 -2.87 3.70
N VAL A 60 -11.59 -2.22 2.80
CA VAL A 60 -11.65 -2.64 1.39
C VAL A 60 -10.26 -2.56 0.75
N LEU A 61 -9.55 -1.44 0.94
CA LEU A 61 -8.20 -1.26 0.40
C LEU A 61 -7.21 -2.33 0.93
N MET A 62 -7.30 -2.69 2.21
CA MET A 62 -6.46 -3.71 2.84
C MET A 62 -6.64 -5.09 2.22
N VAL A 63 -7.85 -5.44 1.78
CA VAL A 63 -8.14 -6.75 1.18
C VAL A 63 -7.80 -6.75 -0.31
N VAL A 64 -8.19 -5.70 -1.03
CA VAL A 64 -8.06 -5.65 -2.49
C VAL A 64 -6.62 -5.39 -2.93
N SER A 65 -5.92 -4.50 -2.25
CA SER A 65 -4.61 -4.03 -2.74
C SER A 65 -3.50 -5.09 -2.71
N PRO A 66 -3.37 -5.99 -1.70
CA PRO A 66 -2.35 -7.03 -1.76
C PRO A 66 -2.61 -8.02 -2.89
N VAL A 67 -3.89 -8.36 -3.14
CA VAL A 67 -4.30 -9.23 -4.24
C VAL A 67 -3.93 -8.59 -5.59
N ALA A 68 -4.29 -7.32 -5.77
CA ALA A 68 -3.95 -6.57 -6.98
C ALA A 68 -2.42 -6.50 -7.20
N ALA A 69 -1.64 -6.24 -6.14
CA ALA A 69 -0.19 -6.19 -6.23
C ALA A 69 0.43 -7.54 -6.63
N VAL A 70 -0.08 -8.66 -6.10
CA VAL A 70 0.36 -10.00 -6.48
C VAL A 70 -0.01 -10.32 -7.93
N MET A 71 -1.20 -9.93 -8.39
CA MET A 71 -1.59 -10.09 -9.79
C MET A 71 -0.65 -9.32 -10.71
N ILE A 72 -0.34 -8.06 -10.39
CA ILE A 72 0.62 -7.24 -11.13
C ILE A 72 2.00 -7.91 -11.14
N ALA A 73 2.49 -8.39 -9.99
CA ALA A 73 3.74 -9.13 -9.91
C ALA A 73 3.74 -10.38 -10.80
N GLY A 74 2.64 -11.13 -10.84
CA GLY A 74 2.47 -12.30 -11.71
C GLY A 74 2.55 -11.96 -13.20
N TRP A 75 1.95 -10.85 -13.63
CA TRP A 75 2.09 -10.35 -15.00
C TRP A 75 3.52 -9.92 -15.32
N LEU A 76 4.16 -9.20 -14.40
CA LEU A 76 5.55 -8.75 -14.56
C LEU A 76 6.53 -9.92 -14.62
N LYS A 77 6.28 -11.00 -13.87
CA LYS A 77 7.05 -12.25 -13.96
C LYS A 77 7.10 -12.78 -15.39
N ARG A 78 5.96 -12.83 -16.07
CA ARG A 78 5.87 -13.27 -17.46
C ARG A 78 6.53 -12.28 -18.42
N LEU A 79 6.44 -10.98 -18.13
CA LEU A 79 7.03 -9.93 -18.96
C LEU A 79 8.56 -9.91 -18.90
N PHE A 80 9.16 -10.07 -17.71
CA PHE A 80 10.61 -10.05 -17.54
C PHE A 80 11.27 -11.40 -17.82
N GLY A 81 10.53 -12.51 -17.68
CA GLY A 81 11.03 -13.85 -18.03
C GLY A 81 12.23 -14.33 -17.21
N ARG A 82 12.57 -13.66 -16.09
CA ARG A 82 13.68 -14.07 -15.24
C ARG A 82 13.32 -15.35 -14.51
N GLU A 83 14.17 -16.35 -14.63
CA GLU A 83 13.94 -17.67 -14.04
C GLU A 83 15.00 -17.99 -12.98
N LYS A 84 14.57 -18.77 -12.00
CA LYS A 84 15.44 -19.43 -11.03
C LYS A 84 14.91 -20.84 -10.82
N ASP A 85 15.78 -21.84 -10.95
CA ASP A 85 15.44 -23.25 -10.79
C ASP A 85 14.23 -23.69 -11.65
N GLY A 86 14.10 -23.12 -12.85
CA GLY A 86 13.00 -23.41 -13.79
C GLY A 86 11.66 -22.71 -13.48
N ALA A 87 11.63 -21.76 -12.55
CA ALA A 87 10.44 -20.99 -12.19
C ALA A 87 10.63 -19.48 -12.32
N LEU A 88 9.59 -18.76 -12.74
CA LEU A 88 9.62 -17.30 -12.87
C LEU A 88 9.81 -16.60 -11.52
N ALA A 89 10.88 -15.83 -11.42
CA ALA A 89 11.40 -15.33 -10.16
C ALA A 89 11.13 -13.83 -9.94
N TYR A 90 11.30 -12.98 -10.95
CA TYR A 90 11.24 -11.52 -10.78
C TYR A 90 9.89 -10.91 -11.16
N PRO A 91 9.25 -10.10 -10.29
CA PRO A 91 9.62 -9.79 -8.90
C PRO A 91 9.09 -10.85 -7.91
N SER A 92 9.67 -10.91 -6.69
CA SER A 92 9.23 -11.87 -5.65
C SER A 92 7.80 -11.60 -5.15
N GLY A 93 6.91 -12.60 -5.27
CA GLY A 93 5.54 -12.50 -4.80
C GLY A 93 5.41 -12.46 -3.27
N HIS A 94 6.22 -13.24 -2.55
CA HIS A 94 6.23 -13.27 -1.09
C HIS A 94 6.66 -11.91 -0.51
N THR A 95 7.70 -11.30 -1.09
CA THR A 95 8.13 -9.96 -0.71
C THR A 95 7.07 -8.91 -1.07
N THR A 96 6.39 -9.04 -2.21
CA THR A 96 5.29 -8.12 -2.59
C THR A 96 4.15 -8.16 -1.57
N VAL A 97 3.71 -9.35 -1.14
CA VAL A 97 2.67 -9.49 -0.11
C VAL A 97 3.14 -8.87 1.20
N MET A 98 4.34 -9.21 1.65
CA MET A 98 4.90 -8.69 2.91
C MET A 98 4.89 -7.15 2.94
N VAL A 99 5.45 -6.50 1.92
CA VAL A 99 5.54 -5.04 1.87
C VAL A 99 4.16 -4.40 1.78
N MET A 100 3.21 -4.98 1.03
CA MET A 100 1.84 -4.49 0.98
C MET A 100 1.15 -4.58 2.35
N VAL A 101 1.26 -5.70 3.04
CA VAL A 101 0.64 -5.90 4.35
C VAL A 101 1.23 -4.95 5.40
N LEU A 102 2.56 -4.82 5.46
CA LEU A 102 3.22 -3.86 6.35
C LEU A 102 2.85 -2.42 6.02
N GLY A 103 2.76 -2.09 4.73
CA GLY A 103 2.28 -0.79 4.26
C GLY A 103 0.86 -0.48 4.71
N MET A 104 -0.05 -1.44 4.61
CA MET A 104 -1.42 -1.31 5.11
C MET A 104 -1.46 -1.09 6.63
N VAL A 105 -0.61 -1.78 7.38
CA VAL A 105 -0.46 -1.55 8.83
C VAL A 105 0.03 -0.12 9.11
N ILE A 106 0.97 0.39 8.33
CA ILE A 106 1.42 1.80 8.43
C ILE A 106 0.27 2.76 8.14
N LEU A 107 -0.55 2.54 7.10
CA LEU A 107 -1.71 3.39 6.81
C LEU A 107 -2.79 3.33 7.89
N LEU A 108 -2.93 2.18 8.56
CA LEU A 108 -3.84 2.02 9.69
C LEU A 108 -3.39 2.79 10.91
N VAL A 109 -2.12 2.61 11.31
CA VAL A 109 -1.55 3.12 12.57
C VAL A 109 -1.04 4.56 12.43
N GLY A 110 -0.71 4.98 11.22
CA GLY A 110 -0.08 6.25 10.88
C GLY A 110 1.45 6.17 10.80
N LEU A 111 2.07 7.23 10.25
CA LEU A 111 3.51 7.37 10.03
C LEU A 111 4.29 7.66 11.33
N ARG A 112 4.19 6.77 12.31
CA ARG A 112 4.96 6.87 13.56
C ARG A 112 6.34 6.25 13.35
N LEU A 113 7.39 6.93 13.82
CA LEU A 113 8.78 6.50 13.60
C LEU A 113 9.02 5.04 14.00
N TRP A 114 8.52 4.61 15.16
CA TRP A 114 8.70 3.23 15.63
C TRP A 114 8.02 2.18 14.74
N VAL A 115 6.86 2.50 14.14
CA VAL A 115 6.17 1.62 13.17
C VAL A 115 6.99 1.51 11.90
N MET A 116 7.51 2.65 11.42
CA MET A 116 8.37 2.69 10.23
C MET A 116 9.66 1.89 10.44
N LEU A 117 10.29 2.02 11.61
CA LEU A 117 11.49 1.25 11.97
C LEU A 117 11.18 -0.24 12.07
N ALA A 118 10.08 -0.62 12.71
CA ALA A 118 9.67 -2.02 12.82
C ALA A 118 9.37 -2.63 11.45
N ALA A 119 8.61 -1.95 10.60
CA ALA A 119 8.30 -2.39 9.24
C ALA A 119 9.55 -2.42 8.35
N GLY A 120 10.45 -1.46 8.49
CA GLY A 120 11.73 -1.42 7.78
C GLY A 120 12.63 -2.60 8.17
N LEU A 121 12.76 -2.89 9.47
CA LEU A 121 13.51 -4.03 9.97
C LEU A 121 12.88 -5.36 9.50
N TRP A 122 11.55 -5.50 9.60
CA TRP A 122 10.83 -6.66 9.12
C TRP A 122 11.08 -6.89 7.62
N THR A 123 10.99 -5.82 6.83
CA THR A 123 11.26 -5.87 5.38
C THR A 123 12.69 -6.29 5.09
N LEU A 124 13.67 -5.74 5.79
CA LEU A 124 15.08 -6.09 5.62
C LEU A 124 15.32 -7.58 5.91
N LEU A 125 14.80 -8.08 7.04
CA LEU A 125 14.93 -9.49 7.41
C LEU A 125 14.26 -10.40 6.38
N GLY A 126 13.06 -10.03 5.91
CA GLY A 126 12.36 -10.75 4.86
C GLY A 126 13.10 -10.77 3.52
N VAL A 127 13.68 -9.63 3.11
CA VAL A 127 14.50 -9.55 1.89
C VAL A 127 15.72 -10.45 2.00
N VAL A 128 16.43 -10.45 3.14
CA VAL A 128 17.57 -11.34 3.37
C VAL A 128 17.13 -12.81 3.31
N GLY A 129 16.04 -13.17 3.97
CA GLY A 129 15.50 -14.54 3.95
C GLY A 129 15.16 -15.02 2.53
N GLN A 130 14.56 -14.16 1.71
CA GLN A 130 14.27 -14.46 0.30
C GLN A 130 15.54 -14.58 -0.54
N ALA A 131 16.48 -13.65 -0.34
CA ALA A 131 17.72 -13.53 -1.10
C ALA A 131 18.67 -14.72 -0.94
N VAL A 132 18.66 -15.37 0.23
CA VAL A 132 19.47 -16.58 0.49
C VAL A 132 18.74 -17.88 0.13
N SER A 133 17.43 -17.81 -0.18
CA SER A 133 16.58 -18.99 -0.40
C SER A 133 16.21 -19.12 -1.88
N TYR A 134 14.92 -19.24 -2.23
CA TYR A 134 14.43 -19.54 -3.58
C TYR A 134 14.23 -18.30 -4.48
N HIS A 135 14.64 -17.11 -4.05
CA HIS A 135 14.65 -15.90 -4.90
C HIS A 135 16.05 -15.29 -4.99
N TYR A 136 16.31 -14.54 -6.05
CA TYR A 136 17.48 -13.68 -6.11
C TYR A 136 17.25 -12.43 -5.25
N PHE A 137 18.33 -11.85 -4.71
CA PHE A 137 18.26 -10.62 -3.92
C PHE A 137 17.55 -9.50 -4.71
N THR A 138 17.89 -9.38 -6.00
CA THR A 138 17.27 -8.38 -6.88
C THR A 138 15.77 -8.59 -7.08
N ASP A 139 15.27 -9.83 -6.99
CA ASP A 139 13.82 -10.12 -7.10
C ASP A 139 13.06 -9.56 -5.91
N ALA A 140 13.65 -9.69 -4.71
CA ALA A 140 13.10 -9.12 -3.48
C ALA A 140 13.15 -7.59 -3.52
N VAL A 141 14.25 -6.98 -3.98
CA VAL A 141 14.33 -5.51 -4.15
C VAL A 141 13.32 -5.02 -5.18
N GLY A 142 13.16 -5.72 -6.32
CA GLY A 142 12.16 -5.42 -7.33
C GLY A 142 10.74 -5.45 -6.76
N ALA A 143 10.44 -6.42 -5.92
CA ALA A 143 9.17 -6.56 -5.21
C ALA A 143 8.92 -5.43 -4.20
N VAL A 144 9.94 -5.02 -3.44
CA VAL A 144 9.85 -3.85 -2.52
C VAL A 144 9.48 -2.60 -3.31
N LEU A 145 10.15 -2.34 -4.43
CA LEU A 145 9.87 -1.18 -5.29
C LEU A 145 8.46 -1.23 -5.87
N LEU A 146 8.03 -2.39 -6.37
CA LEU A 146 6.69 -2.58 -6.91
C LEU A 146 5.62 -2.35 -5.84
N ALA A 147 5.70 -3.06 -4.71
CA ALA A 147 4.71 -2.96 -3.65
C ALA A 147 4.66 -1.55 -3.05
N SER A 148 5.81 -0.89 -2.87
CA SER A 148 5.85 0.51 -2.41
C SER A 148 5.16 1.45 -3.39
N SER A 149 5.35 1.27 -4.71
CA SER A 149 4.66 2.10 -5.71
C SER A 149 3.14 1.91 -5.69
N VAL A 150 2.66 0.67 -5.55
CA VAL A 150 1.24 0.36 -5.40
C VAL A 150 0.70 0.95 -4.10
N LEU A 151 1.45 0.83 -3.00
CA LEU A 151 1.10 1.39 -1.71
C LEU A 151 0.97 2.92 -1.76
N CYS A 152 1.86 3.62 -2.48
CA CYS A 152 1.72 5.06 -2.70
C CYS A 152 0.42 5.41 -3.42
N VAL A 153 0.03 4.63 -4.44
CA VAL A 153 -1.27 4.81 -5.12
C VAL A 153 -2.42 4.56 -4.16
N VAL A 154 -2.37 3.51 -3.35
CA VAL A 154 -3.40 3.21 -2.34
C VAL A 154 -3.51 4.33 -1.31
N ALA A 155 -2.38 4.86 -0.82
CA ALA A 155 -2.36 5.99 0.10
C ALA A 155 -2.99 7.24 -0.53
N LEU A 156 -2.67 7.53 -1.80
CA LEU A 156 -3.30 8.64 -2.52
C LEU A 156 -4.82 8.46 -2.64
N ILE A 157 -5.29 7.24 -2.90
CA ILE A 157 -6.72 6.91 -2.98
C ILE A 157 -7.38 7.09 -1.61
N GLU A 158 -6.76 6.58 -0.54
CA GLU A 158 -7.27 6.68 0.83
C GLU A 158 -7.40 8.13 1.31
N HIS A 159 -6.45 8.99 0.93
CA HIS A 159 -6.44 10.40 1.29
C HIS A 159 -7.45 11.27 0.53
N ARG A 160 -8.05 10.80 -0.59
CA ARG A 160 -9.08 11.59 -1.29
C ARG A 160 -10.43 11.35 -0.60
N PRO A 161 -11.04 12.36 0.05
CA PRO A 161 -12.41 12.21 0.52
C PRO A 161 -13.30 11.98 -0.69
N PHE A 162 -14.09 10.90 -0.67
CA PHE A 162 -15.21 10.74 -1.57
C PHE A 162 -16.19 11.89 -1.30
N THR A 163 -16.20 12.91 -2.15
CA THR A 163 -17.26 13.92 -2.18
C THR A 163 -18.39 13.37 -3.04
N PRO A 164 -19.54 12.99 -2.45
CA PRO A 164 -20.73 12.76 -3.25
C PRO A 164 -21.04 14.07 -3.99
N SER A 165 -21.28 14.01 -5.29
CA SER A 165 -21.81 15.15 -6.04
C SER A 165 -23.04 15.67 -5.32
N SER A 166 -22.98 16.90 -4.81
CA SER A 166 -24.13 17.57 -4.21
C SER A 166 -25.27 17.53 -5.25
N PRO A 167 -26.48 17.03 -4.91
CA PRO A 167 -27.57 17.06 -5.86
C PRO A 167 -27.79 18.53 -6.24
N SER A 168 -27.78 18.81 -7.54
CA SER A 168 -28.06 20.13 -8.10
C SER A 168 -29.28 20.72 -7.38
N ARG A 169 -29.11 21.82 -6.64
CA ARG A 169 -30.26 22.56 -6.11
C ARG A 169 -31.19 22.84 -7.28
N ARG A 170 -32.45 22.43 -7.17
CA ARG A 170 -33.44 22.76 -8.18
C ARG A 170 -33.60 24.28 -8.25
N PRO A 171 -33.91 24.88 -9.41
CA PRO A 171 -34.02 26.34 -9.59
C PRO A 171 -35.10 27.04 -8.72
N GLU A 172 -35.90 26.28 -7.99
CA GLU A 172 -37.15 26.72 -7.36
C GLU A 172 -36.91 27.54 -6.08
N GLU A 173 -35.72 27.43 -5.46
CA GLU A 173 -35.38 28.19 -4.25
C GLU A 173 -34.81 29.60 -4.52
N LEU A 174 -34.56 29.98 -5.78
CA LEU A 174 -34.03 31.31 -6.11
C LEU A 174 -35.13 32.40 -6.21
N PHE A 175 -36.42 32.03 -6.18
CA PHE A 175 -37.53 32.95 -6.50
C PHE A 175 -38.21 33.60 -5.29
N CYS A 176 -37.92 33.18 -4.05
CA CYS A 176 -38.62 33.71 -2.85
C CYS A 176 -37.83 34.77 -2.06
N ALA A 177 -36.66 35.21 -2.53
CA ALA A 177 -35.86 36.24 -1.86
C ALA A 177 -35.96 37.58 -2.58
N GLY A 178 -37.13 38.21 -2.55
CA GLY A 178 -37.32 39.51 -3.20
C GLY A 178 -38.67 40.14 -2.94
N ASP A 179 -39.00 40.44 -1.68
CA ASP A 179 -39.89 41.57 -1.37
C ASP A 179 -39.74 42.04 0.09
N THR A 180 -38.99 43.11 0.31
CA THR A 180 -39.09 43.92 1.54
C THR A 180 -39.04 45.39 1.15
N GLY A 181 -40.20 45.93 0.76
CA GLY A 181 -40.46 47.36 0.81
C GLY A 181 -41.53 47.64 1.86
N ASP A 182 -41.18 48.32 2.94
CA ASP A 182 -42.01 49.44 3.40
C ASP A 182 -41.23 50.40 4.30
N GLU A 183 -41.29 51.68 3.94
CA GLU A 183 -40.79 52.81 4.69
C GLU A 183 -41.87 53.34 5.64
N ARG A 184 -41.43 54.14 6.62
CA ARG A 184 -42.18 55.09 7.47
C ARG A 184 -42.74 54.51 8.77
N LEU A 185 -42.24 55.05 9.88
CA LEU A 185 -42.90 56.13 10.63
C LEU A 185 -42.06 56.55 11.86
N GLN A 186 -41.77 57.86 11.93
CA GLN A 186 -41.72 58.70 13.15
C GLN A 186 -40.67 58.31 14.24
N GLY A 187 -39.67 59.13 14.61
CA GLY A 187 -39.66 60.58 14.73
C GLY A 187 -40.24 61.05 16.07
N PHE A 188 -39.64 60.77 17.24
CA PHE A 188 -39.85 61.57 18.46
C PHE A 188 -38.90 61.27 19.64
N ARG A 189 -38.28 62.35 20.18
CA ARG A 189 -37.79 62.57 21.58
C ARG A 189 -36.65 61.67 22.10
N ARG A 190 -35.75 62.08 23.00
CA ARG A 190 -35.27 63.33 23.62
C ARG A 190 -34.03 62.88 24.44
N ARG A 191 -33.01 63.75 24.55
CA ARG A 191 -32.15 64.07 25.72
C ARG A 191 -32.09 62.99 26.85
N ARG A 192 -30.95 62.52 27.33
CA ARG A 192 -29.70 63.15 27.77
C ARG A 192 -28.61 62.09 27.85
#